data_AF-A0AAU5RQE3-F1
#
_entry.id   AF-A0AAU5RQE3-F1
#
_cell.length_a   1.000
_cell.length_b   1.000
_cell.length_c   1.000
_cell.angle_alpha   90.00
_cell.angle_beta   90.00
_cell.angle_gamma   90.00
#
_symmetry.space_group_name_H-M   'P 1'
#
loop_
_entity.id
_entity.type
_entity.pdbx_description
1 polymer ?
#
loop_
_entity_poly.entity_id
_entity_poly.type
_entity_poly.pdbx_seq_one_letter_code
_entity_poly.pdbx_strand_id
1 'polypeptide(L)'
;MLLLAAMTPGFAFHQAMSHYRTKDTRSSTTEVVELFGVGALTTSAGLLLTLLIGELAPFLVTLHDVPRASADFREHPWSWVGAVVMTMVLSMVLSTVVGVYAGRRSPRRTGAAVREGTVAVHAFTDRAGPDGKRKPFLAVELSDGRLVEGYARYVSTDPDPARRDIVLQQPIAWTGPGNVPRTRSTAAHVFVPASLVRVVHISYPYIAASSATSTPPHRSRADR
;
A
#
# COMPACT_ATOMS: atom_id res chain seq x y z
N MET A 1 -10.47 5.59 32.04
CA MET A 1 -10.23 6.90 31.38
C MET A 1 -8.96 6.90 30.53
N LEU A 2 -7.78 6.55 31.08
CA LEU A 2 -6.51 6.53 30.32
C LEU A 2 -6.52 5.62 29.07
N LEU A 3 -7.15 4.45 29.17
CA LEU A 3 -7.32 3.51 28.05
C LEU A 3 -8.13 4.10 26.89
N LEU A 4 -9.23 4.82 27.18
CA LEU A 4 -10.06 5.45 26.14
C LEU A 4 -9.33 6.62 25.46
N ALA A 5 -8.59 7.42 26.25
CA ALA A 5 -7.81 8.52 25.71
C ALA A 5 -6.72 8.03 24.74
N ALA A 6 -6.02 6.94 25.08
CA ALA A 6 -4.98 6.33 24.24
C ALA A 6 -5.51 5.67 22.96
N MET A 7 -6.76 5.20 22.95
CA MET A 7 -7.37 4.58 21.77
C MET A 7 -7.60 5.56 20.62
N THR A 8 -7.90 6.82 20.91
CA THR A 8 -8.23 7.84 19.89
C THR A 8 -7.08 8.16 18.93
N PRO A 9 -5.86 8.48 19.40
CA PRO A 9 -4.73 8.69 18.50
C PRO A 9 -4.32 7.38 17.80
N GLY A 10 -4.40 6.23 18.48
CA GLY A 10 -4.18 4.93 17.85
C GLY A 10 -5.13 4.69 16.67
N PHE A 11 -6.42 5.01 16.84
CA PHE A 11 -7.42 4.91 15.77
C PHE A 11 -7.11 5.84 14.60
N ALA A 12 -6.68 7.08 14.86
CA ALA A 12 -6.27 8.02 13.82
C ALA A 12 -5.08 7.50 12.98
N PHE A 13 -4.07 6.89 13.62
CA PHE A 13 -2.99 6.20 12.92
C PHE A 13 -3.53 5.09 12.01
N HIS A 14 -4.42 4.25 12.54
CA HIS A 14 -4.97 3.14 11.79
C HIS A 14 -5.78 3.61 10.57
N GLN A 15 -6.61 4.64 10.75
CA GLN A 15 -7.38 5.24 9.66
C GLN A 15 -6.47 5.83 8.59
N ALA A 16 -5.45 6.60 8.98
CA ALA A 16 -4.46 7.15 8.05
C ALA A 16 -3.69 6.05 7.29
N MET A 17 -3.33 4.96 7.99
CA MET A 17 -2.61 3.84 7.39
C MET A 17 -3.50 2.97 6.50
N SER A 18 -4.81 2.88 6.80
CA SER A 18 -5.77 2.06 6.05
C SER A 18 -5.90 2.48 4.58
N HIS A 19 -5.70 3.78 4.27
CA HIS A 19 -5.64 4.28 2.90
C HIS A 19 -4.48 3.71 2.07
N TYR A 20 -3.47 3.13 2.72
CA TYR A 20 -2.27 2.59 2.08
C TYR A 20 -2.14 1.07 2.19
N ARG A 21 -3.01 0.39 2.94
CA ARG A 21 -2.96 -1.06 3.12
C ARG A 21 -4.15 -1.72 2.44
N THR A 22 -3.88 -2.62 1.50
CA THR A 22 -4.85 -3.64 1.10
C THR A 22 -5.18 -4.49 2.33
N LYS A 23 -6.47 -4.78 2.53
CA LYS A 23 -7.05 -5.37 3.74
C LYS A 23 -6.60 -6.83 3.88
N ASP A 24 -5.37 -7.05 4.34
CA ASP A 24 -4.91 -8.38 4.75
C ASP A 24 -5.63 -8.77 6.05
N THR A 25 -6.07 -10.02 6.13
CA THR A 25 -6.53 -10.68 7.35
C THR A 25 -5.36 -10.79 8.35
N ARG A 26 -5.10 -9.69 9.06
CA ARG A 26 -4.22 -9.69 10.24
C ARG A 26 -5.00 -10.23 11.43
N SER A 27 -4.28 -10.87 12.35
CA SER A 27 -4.83 -11.29 13.64
C SER A 27 -5.30 -10.06 14.41
N SER A 28 -6.58 -10.05 14.82
CA SER A 28 -7.20 -8.93 15.55
C SER A 28 -6.44 -8.57 16.84
N THR A 29 -5.78 -9.54 17.47
CA THR A 29 -4.94 -9.30 18.65
C THR A 29 -3.72 -8.44 18.36
N THR A 30 -3.04 -8.68 17.23
CA THR A 30 -1.86 -7.90 16.85
C THR A 30 -2.24 -6.46 16.48
N GLU A 31 -3.40 -6.28 15.84
CA GLU A 31 -3.93 -4.98 15.48
C GLU A 31 -4.25 -4.14 16.73
N VAL A 32 -4.86 -4.75 17.75
CA VAL A 32 -5.13 -4.10 19.04
C VAL A 32 -3.83 -3.71 19.76
N VAL A 33 -2.84 -4.59 19.82
CA VAL A 33 -1.55 -4.29 20.47
C VAL A 33 -0.80 -3.15 19.75
N GLU A 34 -0.81 -3.15 18.41
CA GLU A 34 -0.20 -2.08 17.61
C GLU A 34 -0.94 -0.74 17.82
N LEU A 35 -2.28 -0.79 17.90
CA LEU A 35 -3.12 0.38 18.20
C LEU A 35 -2.76 1.00 19.55
N PHE A 36 -2.66 0.17 20.59
CA PHE A 36 -2.30 0.62 21.94
C PHE A 36 -0.87 1.13 22.00
N GLY A 37 0.08 0.43 21.36
CA GLY A 37 1.48 0.83 21.35
C GLY A 37 1.69 2.19 20.68
N VAL A 38 1.12 2.40 19.49
CA VAL A 38 1.22 3.67 18.77
C VAL A 38 0.45 4.77 19.51
N GLY A 39 -0.74 4.47 20.02
CA GLY A 39 -1.53 5.41 20.81
C GLY A 39 -0.79 5.89 22.06
N ALA A 40 -0.19 4.97 22.82
CA ALA A 40 0.60 5.32 24.01
C ALA A 40 1.83 6.18 23.65
N LEU A 41 2.60 5.79 22.64
CA LEU A 41 3.80 6.53 22.22
C LEU A 41 3.47 7.95 21.74
N THR A 42 2.43 8.10 20.92
CA THR A 42 2.00 9.41 20.39
C THR A 42 1.37 10.28 21.48
N THR A 43 0.72 9.68 22.48
CA THR A 43 0.22 10.39 23.67
C THR A 43 1.40 10.92 24.51
N SER A 44 2.39 10.08 24.81
CA SER A 44 3.59 10.49 25.54
C SER A 44 4.37 11.59 24.81
N ALA A 45 4.54 11.46 23.48
CA ALA A 45 5.18 12.49 22.67
C ALA A 45 4.40 13.80 22.66
N GLY A 46 3.07 13.74 22.50
CA GLY A 46 2.22 14.95 22.53
C GLY A 46 2.23 15.65 23.89
N LEU A 47 2.29 14.89 24.99
CA LEU A 47 2.41 15.43 26.34
C LEU A 47 3.74 16.18 26.50
N LEU A 48 4.86 15.55 26.12
CA LEU A 48 6.18 16.19 26.15
C LEU A 48 6.21 17.46 25.31
N LEU A 49 5.61 17.41 24.11
CA LEU A 49 5.57 18.56 23.21
C LEU A 49 4.70 19.70 23.79
N THR A 50 3.60 19.36 24.45
CA THR A 50 2.73 20.35 25.10
C THR A 50 3.45 21.03 26.25
N LEU A 51 4.17 20.28 27.08
CA LEU A 51 4.97 20.83 28.17
C LEU A 51 6.10 21.72 27.64
N LEU A 52 6.76 21.31 26.55
CA LEU A 52 7.78 22.14 25.88
C LEU A 52 7.19 23.43 25.30
N ILE A 53 5.98 23.38 24.73
CA ILE A 53 5.26 24.57 24.27
C ILE A 53 4.89 25.47 25.46
N GLY A 54 4.52 24.89 26.61
CA GLY A 54 4.23 25.62 27.84
C GLY A 54 5.40 26.47 28.33
N GLU A 55 6.64 25.98 28.21
CA GLU A 55 7.83 26.78 28.52
C GLU A 55 7.98 28.04 27.63
N LEU A 56 7.44 27.99 26.41
CA LEU A 56 7.49 29.10 25.45
C LEU A 56 6.24 29.99 25.51
N ALA A 57 5.16 29.50 26.11
CA ALA A 57 3.85 30.10 26.09
C ALA A 57 3.29 30.17 27.52
N PRO A 58 3.32 31.35 28.18
CA PRO A 58 3.02 31.49 29.61
C PRO A 58 1.55 31.22 30.00
N PHE A 59 0.70 30.88 29.02
CA PHE A 59 -0.71 30.54 29.24
C PHE A 59 -0.97 29.03 29.33
N LEU A 60 0.06 28.19 29.16
CA LEU A 60 -0.02 26.73 29.32
C LEU A 60 0.80 26.26 30.54
N VAL A 61 0.47 25.06 31.01
CA VAL A 61 1.17 24.37 32.09
C VAL A 61 2.62 24.10 31.68
N THR A 62 3.56 24.51 32.53
CA THR A 62 5.00 24.31 32.32
C THR A 62 5.49 23.01 32.98
N LEU A 63 6.73 22.61 32.69
CA LEU A 63 7.34 21.44 33.32
C LEU A 63 7.52 21.64 34.84
N HIS A 64 7.63 22.89 35.28
CA HIS A 64 7.83 23.27 36.68
C HIS A 64 6.54 23.17 37.51
N ASP A 65 5.37 23.26 36.87
CA ASP A 65 4.06 23.23 37.51
C ASP A 65 3.57 21.80 37.79
N VAL A 66 4.09 20.82 37.05
CA VAL A 66 3.75 19.39 37.19
C VAL A 66 3.90 18.85 38.62
N PRO A 67 5.01 19.06 39.36
CA PRO A 67 5.12 18.62 40.75
C PRO A 67 4.20 19.36 41.73
N ARG A 68 3.65 20.52 41.33
CA ARG A 68 2.71 21.34 42.13
C ARG A 68 1.26 21.23 41.65
N ALA A 69 0.96 20.24 40.80
CA ALA A 69 -0.30 20.12 40.07
C ALA A 69 -1.56 20.28 40.92
N SER A 70 -1.58 19.81 42.18
CA SER A 70 -2.77 19.89 43.03
C SER A 70 -3.10 21.30 43.54
N ALA A 71 -2.09 22.14 43.78
CA ALA A 71 -2.27 23.53 44.18
C ALA A 71 -2.54 24.42 42.96
N ASP A 72 -1.74 24.24 41.91
CA ASP A 72 -1.81 25.06 40.71
C ASP A 72 -3.08 24.81 39.88
N PHE A 73 -3.60 23.58 39.87
CA PHE A 73 -4.89 23.27 39.24
C PHE A 73 -6.07 24.03 39.87
N ARG A 74 -6.01 24.34 41.17
CA ARG A 74 -7.07 25.09 41.84
C ARG A 74 -7.04 26.58 41.47
N GLU A 75 -5.85 27.11 41.25
CA GLU A 75 -5.64 28.52 40.93
C GLU A 75 -5.87 28.79 39.44
N HIS A 76 -5.47 27.85 38.57
CA HIS A 76 -5.53 28.01 37.11
C HIS A 76 -6.14 26.78 36.42
N PRO A 77 -7.42 26.42 36.67
CA PRO A 77 -8.01 25.20 36.10
C PRO A 77 -8.05 25.21 34.56
N TRP A 78 -8.17 26.40 33.95
CA TRP A 78 -8.26 26.55 32.50
C TRP A 78 -6.94 26.30 31.76
N SER A 79 -5.78 26.57 32.39
CA SER A 79 -4.48 26.27 31.77
C SER A 79 -4.28 24.76 31.64
N TRP A 80 -4.72 24.00 32.66
CA TRP A 80 -4.71 22.54 32.66
C TRP A 80 -5.67 21.94 31.63
N VAL A 81 -6.89 22.47 31.52
CA VAL A 81 -7.82 22.06 30.45
C VAL A 81 -7.21 22.33 29.07
N GLY A 82 -6.60 23.52 28.89
CA GLY A 82 -5.90 23.89 27.66
C GLY A 82 -4.75 22.93 27.33
N ALA A 83 -3.94 22.57 28.33
CA ALA A 83 -2.84 21.61 28.16
C ALA A 83 -3.33 20.20 27.79
N VAL A 84 -4.44 19.73 28.38
CA VAL A 84 -5.04 18.43 28.03
C VAL A 84 -5.55 18.44 26.59
N VAL A 85 -6.27 19.49 26.19
CA VAL A 85 -6.77 19.64 24.81
C VAL A 85 -5.61 19.72 23.82
N MET A 86 -4.58 20.51 24.12
CA MET A 86 -3.40 20.67 23.27
C MET A 86 -2.65 19.33 23.11
N THR A 87 -2.46 18.60 24.21
CA THR A 87 -1.86 17.25 24.21
C THR A 87 -2.63 16.33 23.28
N MET A 88 -3.95 16.30 23.38
CA MET A 88 -4.81 15.45 22.56
C MET A 88 -4.68 15.79 21.06
N VAL A 89 -4.71 17.08 20.73
CA VAL A 89 -4.58 17.57 19.35
C VAL A 89 -3.21 17.19 18.78
N LEU A 90 -2.12 17.46 19.51
CA LEU A 90 -0.77 17.12 19.10
C LEU A 90 -0.61 15.62 18.90
N SER A 91 -1.09 14.80 19.83
CA SER A 91 -1.04 13.35 19.71
C SER A 91 -1.81 12.84 18.49
N MET A 92 -2.98 13.40 18.17
CA MET A 92 -3.70 13.08 16.93
C MET A 92 -2.91 13.45 15.68
N VAL A 93 -2.32 14.66 15.64
CA VAL A 93 -1.51 15.13 14.50
C VAL A 93 -0.29 14.23 14.31
N LEU A 94 0.48 13.98 15.38
CA LEU A 94 1.63 13.07 15.35
C LEU A 94 1.24 11.68 14.86
N SER A 95 0.16 11.12 15.40
CA SER A 95 -0.32 9.79 15.04
C SER A 95 -0.71 9.70 13.57
N THR A 96 -1.38 10.74 13.05
CA THR A 96 -1.75 10.84 11.64
C THR A 96 -0.51 10.94 10.75
N VAL A 97 0.46 11.79 11.11
CA VAL A 97 1.72 11.97 10.36
C VAL A 97 2.52 10.66 10.33
N VAL A 98 2.65 9.99 11.47
CA VAL A 98 3.33 8.68 11.57
C VAL A 98 2.59 7.64 10.72
N GLY A 99 1.25 7.62 10.74
CA GLY A 99 0.44 6.71 9.92
C GLY A 99 0.63 6.95 8.41
N VAL A 100 0.60 8.20 7.97
CA VAL A 100 0.86 8.57 6.58
C VAL A 100 2.29 8.22 6.17
N TYR A 101 3.28 8.52 7.02
CA TYR A 101 4.68 8.24 6.72
C TYR A 101 4.98 6.75 6.67
N ALA A 102 4.48 6.00 7.65
CA ALA A 102 4.57 4.54 7.70
C ALA A 102 3.84 3.92 6.49
N GLY A 103 2.67 4.43 6.11
CA GLY A 103 1.95 4.00 4.90
C GLY A 103 2.71 4.31 3.61
N ARG A 104 3.36 5.48 3.51
CA ARG A 104 4.18 5.87 2.35
C ARG A 104 5.46 5.07 2.22
N ARG A 105 6.14 4.77 3.33
CA ARG A 105 7.36 3.94 3.37
C ARG A 105 7.09 2.45 3.46
N SER A 106 5.83 2.03 3.64
CA SER A 106 5.52 0.62 3.74
C SER A 106 5.96 -0.08 2.45
N PRO A 107 6.83 -1.12 2.55
CA PRO A 107 7.23 -1.88 1.37
C PRO A 107 6.03 -2.58 0.72
N ARG A 108 4.87 -2.66 1.41
CA ARG A 108 3.61 -3.15 0.85
C ARG A 108 3.06 -2.27 -0.27
N ARG A 109 3.36 -0.96 -0.25
CA ARG A 109 2.99 -0.04 -1.34
C ARG A 109 3.83 -0.25 -2.60
N THR A 110 5.06 -0.75 -2.44
CA THR A 110 5.99 -1.09 -3.52
C THR A 110 5.98 -2.58 -3.90
N GLY A 111 5.08 -3.39 -3.32
CA GLY A 111 5.02 -4.84 -3.58
C GLY A 111 6.16 -5.65 -2.95
N ALA A 112 6.95 -5.06 -2.04
CA ALA A 112 8.18 -5.61 -1.49
C ALA A 112 8.06 -6.20 -0.07
N ALA A 113 6.95 -5.99 0.65
CA ALA A 113 6.71 -6.65 1.94
C ALA A 113 5.71 -7.80 1.77
N VAL A 114 6.14 -8.78 0.99
CA VAL A 114 5.43 -10.05 0.82
C VAL A 114 5.98 -11.02 1.86
N ARG A 115 5.09 -11.54 2.70
CA ARG A 115 5.39 -12.57 3.70
C ARG A 115 6.06 -13.78 3.03
N GLU A 116 7.13 -14.25 3.66
CA GLU A 116 7.73 -15.57 3.42
C GLU A 116 6.64 -16.64 3.38
N GLY A 117 6.57 -17.40 2.28
CA GLY A 117 5.61 -18.49 2.10
C GLY A 117 5.03 -18.68 0.71
N THR A 118 5.27 -17.76 -0.24
CA THR A 118 4.71 -17.91 -1.60
C THR A 118 5.80 -17.75 -2.66
N VAL A 119 6.48 -18.85 -3.00
CA VAL A 119 7.46 -18.95 -4.10
C VAL A 119 6.90 -18.34 -5.41
N ALA A 120 5.58 -18.44 -5.61
CA ALA A 120 4.89 -17.84 -6.75
C ALA A 120 5.01 -16.31 -6.81
N VAL A 121 5.03 -15.60 -5.67
CA VAL A 121 5.05 -14.13 -5.67
C VAL A 121 6.40 -13.60 -6.15
N HIS A 122 7.52 -14.22 -5.76
CA HIS A 122 8.82 -13.89 -6.35
C HIS A 122 8.82 -14.09 -7.86
N ALA A 123 8.18 -15.12 -8.39
CA ALA A 123 8.04 -15.28 -9.83
C ALA A 123 7.17 -14.22 -10.52
N PHE A 124 6.35 -13.45 -9.80
CA PHE A 124 5.56 -12.33 -10.34
C PHE A 124 6.15 -10.94 -10.01
N THR A 125 6.99 -10.83 -8.99
CA THR A 125 7.56 -9.56 -8.52
C THR A 125 9.04 -9.40 -8.84
N ASP A 126 9.79 -10.51 -8.96
CA ASP A 126 11.17 -10.43 -9.40
C ASP A 126 11.20 -9.93 -10.82
N ARG A 127 11.84 -8.78 -10.99
CA ARG A 127 12.22 -8.28 -12.30
C ARG A 127 13.36 -9.16 -12.83
N ALA A 128 13.07 -10.41 -13.17
CA ALA A 128 14.12 -11.37 -13.50
C ALA A 128 14.85 -10.96 -14.79
N GLY A 129 16.18 -10.87 -14.70
CA GLY A 129 17.10 -10.49 -15.76
C GLY A 129 18.35 -9.84 -15.17
N PRO A 130 19.50 -9.83 -15.88
CA PRO A 130 20.78 -9.33 -15.35
C PRO A 130 20.72 -7.88 -14.82
N ASP A 131 19.75 -7.09 -15.28
CA ASP A 131 19.58 -5.68 -14.89
C ASP A 131 18.38 -5.39 -13.97
N GLY A 132 17.61 -6.41 -13.56
CA GLY A 132 16.46 -6.17 -12.68
C GLY A 132 15.34 -5.33 -13.30
N LYS A 133 15.16 -5.36 -14.64
CA LYS A 133 14.24 -4.44 -15.38
C LYS A 133 13.18 -5.11 -16.23
N ARG A 134 13.14 -6.44 -16.34
CA ARG A 134 12.15 -7.11 -17.20
C ARG A 134 10.81 -7.24 -16.48
N LYS A 135 9.72 -7.03 -17.22
CA LYS A 135 8.36 -7.25 -16.72
C LYS A 135 7.95 -8.70 -17.00
N PRO A 136 7.32 -9.40 -16.04
CA PRO A 136 6.82 -10.74 -16.27
C PRO A 136 5.68 -10.70 -17.30
N PHE A 137 5.80 -11.55 -18.32
CA PHE A 137 4.77 -11.82 -19.30
C PHE A 137 4.13 -13.16 -18.97
N LEU A 138 2.81 -13.14 -18.76
CA LEU A 138 2.03 -14.27 -18.28
C LEU A 138 1.23 -14.86 -19.43
N ALA A 139 1.17 -16.18 -19.48
CA ALA A 139 0.18 -16.93 -20.26
C ALA A 139 -0.65 -17.76 -19.26
N VAL A 140 -1.91 -17.36 -19.11
CA VAL A 140 -2.85 -17.93 -18.14
C VAL A 140 -3.79 -18.87 -18.86
N GLU A 141 -3.70 -20.16 -18.56
CA GLU A 141 -4.65 -21.16 -19.03
C GLU A 141 -5.88 -21.15 -18.12
N LEU A 142 -7.05 -20.94 -18.71
CA LEU A 142 -8.32 -20.94 -18.02
C LEU A 142 -8.88 -22.36 -17.89
N SER A 143 -9.82 -22.56 -16.96
CA SER A 143 -10.48 -23.84 -16.71
C SER A 143 -11.24 -24.39 -17.92
N ASP A 144 -11.64 -23.51 -18.85
CA ASP A 144 -12.29 -23.87 -20.11
C ASP A 144 -11.30 -24.14 -21.27
N GLY A 145 -10.00 -24.13 -20.98
CA GLY A 145 -8.92 -24.38 -21.96
C GLY A 145 -8.54 -23.17 -22.81
N ARG A 146 -9.15 -21.99 -22.60
CA ARG A 146 -8.69 -20.76 -23.25
C ARG A 146 -7.38 -20.29 -22.64
N LEU A 147 -6.54 -19.64 -23.44
CA LEU A 147 -5.31 -19.00 -22.98
C LEU A 147 -5.47 -17.47 -23.04
N VAL A 148 -5.06 -16.78 -21.98
CA VAL A 148 -4.96 -15.32 -21.94
C VAL A 148 -3.53 -14.92 -21.68
N GLU A 149 -2.98 -14.10 -22.56
CA GLU A 149 -1.60 -13.64 -22.45
C GLU A 149 -1.53 -12.14 -22.21
N GLY A 150 -0.54 -11.70 -21.43
CA GLY A 150 -0.26 -10.27 -21.24
C GLY A 150 0.81 -10.03 -20.17
N TYR A 151 1.22 -8.77 -20.00
CA TYR A 151 2.15 -8.43 -18.92
C TYR A 151 1.44 -8.40 -17.58
N ALA A 152 2.06 -8.97 -16.54
CA ALA A 152 1.48 -8.89 -15.20
C ALA A 152 1.45 -7.43 -14.73
N ARG A 153 0.29 -7.00 -14.24
CA ARG A 153 0.10 -5.67 -13.65
C ARG A 153 -0.13 -5.75 -12.16
N TYR A 154 -1.06 -6.62 -11.76
CA TYR A 154 -1.38 -6.89 -10.35
C TYR A 154 -1.64 -8.38 -10.16
N VAL A 155 -1.25 -8.90 -9.01
CA VAL A 155 -1.57 -10.25 -8.54
C VAL A 155 -2.02 -10.12 -7.10
N SER A 156 -3.18 -10.68 -6.78
CA SER A 156 -3.69 -10.72 -5.41
C SER A 156 -2.83 -11.65 -4.55
N THR A 157 -2.48 -11.20 -3.35
CA THR A 157 -1.71 -11.96 -2.35
C THR A 157 -2.61 -12.57 -1.28
N ASP A 158 -3.91 -12.72 -1.55
CA ASP A 158 -4.87 -13.28 -0.60
C ASP A 158 -4.41 -14.69 -0.14
N PRO A 159 -4.45 -15.00 1.16
CA PRO A 159 -4.12 -16.34 1.64
C PRO A 159 -5.00 -17.43 0.99
N ASP A 160 -6.28 -17.13 0.71
CA ASP A 160 -7.21 -18.04 0.03
C ASP A 160 -6.89 -18.10 -1.47
N PRO A 161 -6.45 -19.26 -2.01
CA PRO A 161 -6.15 -19.42 -3.43
C PRO A 161 -7.33 -19.08 -4.34
N ALA A 162 -8.58 -19.26 -3.89
CA ALA A 162 -9.76 -18.97 -4.68
C ALA A 162 -10.00 -17.46 -4.90
N ARG A 163 -9.31 -16.60 -4.15
CA ARG A 163 -9.40 -15.13 -4.22
C ARG A 163 -8.14 -14.48 -4.81
N ARG A 164 -7.22 -15.28 -5.36
CA ARG A 164 -5.97 -14.81 -5.97
C ARG A 164 -6.18 -14.39 -7.42
N ASP A 165 -6.79 -13.23 -7.61
CA ASP A 165 -7.03 -12.70 -8.95
C ASP A 165 -5.75 -12.16 -9.60
N ILE A 166 -5.72 -12.23 -10.93
CA ILE A 166 -4.60 -11.76 -11.76
C ILE A 166 -5.09 -10.66 -12.69
N VAL A 167 -4.34 -9.56 -12.78
CA VAL A 167 -4.59 -8.49 -13.76
C VAL A 167 -3.45 -8.43 -14.75
N LEU A 168 -3.81 -8.58 -16.03
CA LEU A 168 -2.92 -8.45 -17.17
C LEU A 168 -3.05 -7.06 -17.80
N GLN A 169 -1.94 -6.53 -18.31
CA GLN A 169 -1.86 -5.30 -19.09
C GLN A 169 -1.39 -5.60 -20.52
N GLN A 170 -1.81 -4.75 -21.46
CA GLN A 170 -1.37 -4.78 -22.86
C GLN A 170 0.14 -4.98 -23.07
N PRO A 171 0.54 -5.61 -24.19
CA PRO A 171 -0.31 -6.28 -25.20
C PRO A 171 -1.02 -7.51 -24.65
N ILE A 172 -2.32 -7.63 -24.94
CA ILE A 172 -3.15 -8.77 -24.54
C ILE A 172 -3.50 -9.62 -25.76
N ALA A 173 -3.43 -10.94 -25.61
CA ALA A 173 -3.87 -11.89 -26.62
C ALA A 173 -4.70 -13.01 -26.01
N TRP A 174 -5.60 -13.54 -26.83
CA TRP A 174 -6.47 -14.67 -26.49
C TRP A 174 -6.20 -15.80 -27.46
N THR A 175 -6.15 -17.02 -26.95
CA THR A 175 -6.15 -18.24 -27.75
C THR A 175 -7.34 -19.06 -27.30
N GLY A 176 -8.19 -19.46 -28.24
CA GLY A 176 -9.31 -20.37 -27.91
C GLY A 176 -8.81 -21.77 -27.55
N PRO A 177 -9.69 -22.65 -27.02
CA PRO A 177 -9.29 -24.01 -26.70
C PRO A 177 -8.88 -24.78 -27.96
N GLY A 178 -7.79 -25.56 -27.88
CA GLY A 178 -7.26 -26.35 -28.99
C GLY A 178 -6.41 -25.54 -29.98
N ASN A 179 -6.57 -25.79 -31.28
CA ASN A 179 -5.78 -25.15 -32.35
C ASN A 179 -6.39 -23.82 -32.85
N VAL A 180 -7.15 -23.13 -32.00
CA VAL A 180 -7.74 -21.83 -32.36
C VAL A 180 -6.63 -20.78 -32.43
N PRO A 181 -6.54 -19.98 -33.50
CA PRO A 181 -5.46 -19.02 -33.66
C PRO A 181 -5.50 -17.92 -32.59
N ARG A 182 -4.29 -17.48 -32.21
CA ARG A 182 -4.06 -16.37 -31.29
C ARG A 182 -4.61 -15.07 -31.85
N THR A 183 -5.53 -14.44 -31.12
CA THR A 183 -6.17 -13.17 -31.48
C THR A 183 -5.72 -12.05 -30.54
N ARG A 184 -5.28 -10.92 -31.08
CA ARG A 184 -4.93 -9.75 -30.26
C ARG A 184 -6.19 -9.07 -29.73
N SER A 185 -6.17 -8.67 -28.46
CA SER A 185 -7.22 -7.86 -27.85
C SER A 185 -6.82 -6.39 -27.82
N THR A 186 -7.81 -5.50 -28.01
CA THR A 186 -7.67 -4.06 -27.81
C THR A 186 -7.88 -3.64 -26.36
N ALA A 187 -8.26 -4.56 -25.46
CA ALA A 187 -8.45 -4.25 -24.05
C ALA A 187 -7.15 -3.75 -23.42
N ALA A 188 -7.22 -2.68 -22.62
CA ALA A 188 -6.06 -2.14 -21.90
C ALA A 188 -5.61 -3.06 -20.76
N HIS A 189 -6.59 -3.68 -20.11
CA HIS A 189 -6.41 -4.58 -18.98
C HIS A 189 -7.39 -5.76 -19.08
N VAL A 190 -6.99 -6.92 -18.57
CA VAL A 190 -7.87 -8.08 -18.37
C VAL A 190 -7.74 -8.55 -16.94
N PHE A 191 -8.88 -8.71 -16.29
CA PHE A 191 -8.99 -9.31 -14.96
C PHE A 191 -9.32 -10.80 -15.12
N VAL A 192 -8.51 -11.65 -14.50
CA VAL A 192 -8.67 -13.11 -14.50
C VAL A 192 -8.92 -13.57 -13.06
N PRO A 193 -10.15 -13.99 -12.72
CA PRO A 193 -10.47 -14.56 -11.43
C PRO A 193 -9.69 -15.84 -11.16
N ALA A 194 -9.22 -16.03 -9.93
CA ALA A 194 -8.47 -17.23 -9.56
C ALA A 194 -9.24 -18.53 -9.82
N SER A 195 -10.55 -18.50 -9.63
CA SER A 195 -11.45 -19.64 -9.86
C SER A 195 -11.47 -20.14 -11.30
N LEU A 196 -11.06 -19.29 -12.25
CA LEU A 196 -10.97 -19.65 -13.65
C LEU A 196 -9.55 -20.07 -14.05
N VAL A 197 -8.54 -19.88 -13.19
CA VAL A 197 -7.15 -20.18 -13.53
C VAL A 197 -6.90 -21.67 -13.32
N ARG A 198 -6.42 -22.32 -14.38
CA ARG A 198 -5.94 -23.70 -14.32
C ARG A 198 -4.42 -23.73 -14.12
N VAL A 199 -3.69 -22.99 -14.95
CA VAL A 199 -2.22 -22.93 -14.94
C VAL A 199 -1.75 -21.52 -15.30
N VAL A 200 -0.65 -21.07 -14.69
CA VAL A 200 0.02 -19.82 -15.06
C VAL A 200 1.42 -20.11 -15.53
N HIS A 201 1.72 -19.78 -16.78
CA HIS A 201 3.07 -19.79 -17.33
C HIS A 201 3.66 -18.40 -17.24
N ILE A 202 4.92 -18.32 -16.80
CA ILE A 202 5.63 -17.06 -16.57
C ILE A 202 6.85 -17.02 -17.50
N SER A 203 7.00 -15.93 -18.24
CA SER A 203 8.13 -15.68 -19.12
C SER A 203 8.66 -14.25 -18.96
N TYR A 204 9.92 -14.03 -19.33
CA TYR A 204 10.58 -12.72 -19.22
C TYR A 204 11.14 -12.27 -20.57
N PRO A 205 10.24 -11.98 -21.55
CA PRO A 205 10.66 -11.62 -22.89
C PRO A 205 11.49 -10.33 -22.88
N TYR A 206 12.47 -10.25 -23.78
CA TYR A 206 13.18 -9.00 -24.04
C TYR A 206 12.21 -8.05 -24.75
N ILE A 207 11.94 -6.90 -24.14
CA ILE A 207 11.18 -5.83 -24.82
C ILE A 207 12.13 -5.21 -25.83
N ALA A 208 12.20 -5.78 -27.04
CA ALA A 208 12.75 -5.07 -28.17
C ALA A 208 11.87 -3.83 -28.37
N ALA A 209 12.44 -2.64 -28.24
CA ALA A 209 11.75 -1.41 -28.57
C ALA A 209 11.12 -1.59 -29.96
N SER A 210 9.79 -1.49 -30.03
CA SER A 210 9.02 -1.62 -31.26
C SER A 210 9.72 -0.83 -32.35
N SER A 211 10.20 -1.52 -33.38
CA SER A 211 10.67 -0.90 -34.61
C SER A 211 9.55 0.00 -35.10
N ALA A 212 9.74 1.30 -34.91
CA ALA A 212 8.84 2.32 -35.41
C ALA A 212 8.75 2.11 -36.93
N THR A 213 7.52 1.92 -37.38
CA THR A 213 7.01 2.41 -38.66
C THR A 213 8.01 2.32 -39.80
N SER A 214 8.00 1.20 -40.53
CA SER A 214 8.50 1.19 -41.91
C SER A 214 7.71 2.22 -42.70
N THR A 215 8.25 3.42 -42.83
CA THR A 215 7.84 4.43 -43.79
C THR A 215 7.72 3.75 -45.16
N PRO A 216 6.55 3.77 -45.81
CA PRO A 216 6.42 3.15 -47.12
C PRO A 216 7.34 3.86 -48.11
N PRO A 217 7.96 3.13 -49.06
CA PRO A 217 8.88 3.73 -50.02
C PRO A 217 8.13 4.77 -50.85
N HIS A 218 8.67 5.98 -50.85
CA HIS A 218 8.30 7.10 -51.70
C HIS A 218 8.34 6.62 -53.16
N ARG A 219 7.17 6.42 -53.79
CA ARG A 219 7.09 6.17 -55.23
C ARG A 219 7.71 7.37 -55.95
N SER A 220 8.84 7.12 -56.61
CA SER A 220 9.39 8.00 -57.64
C SER A 220 8.33 8.18 -58.72
N ARG A 221 7.91 9.43 -58.92
CA ARG A 221 7.00 9.85 -59.99
C ARG A 221 7.87 10.16 -61.21
N ALA A 222 8.04 9.17 -62.08
CA ALA A 222 8.40 9.42 -63.46
C ALA A 222 7.15 9.91 -64.23
N ASP A 223 7.41 10.65 -65.31
CA ASP A 223 6.50 11.09 -66.37
C ASP A 223 5.70 12.38 -66.13
N ARG A 224 6.29 13.51 -66.52
CA ARG A 224 5.96 14.23 -67.77
C ARG A 224 6.96 15.33 -68.07
#